data_AF-A0A3D2F4G4-F1
#
_entry.id   AF-A0A3D2F4G4-F1
#
_cell.length_a   1.000
_cell.length_b   1.000
_cell.length_c   1.000
_cell.angle_alpha   90.00
_cell.angle_beta   90.00
_cell.angle_gamma   90.00
#
_symmetry.space_group_name_H-M   'P 1'
#
loop_
_entity.id
_entity.type
_entity.pdbx_description
1 polymer ?
#
loop_
_entity_poly.entity_id
_entity_poly.type
_entity_poly.pdbx_seq_one_letter_code
_entity_poly.pdbx_strand_id
1 'polypeptide(L)' 'WIKGGDQRAICAAGTDAAVNLDGYISVTPMRADLTDHAIMDSLKGINS' A
#
# COMPACT_ATOMS: atom_id res chain seq x y z
N TRP A 1 5.94 3.35 -23.72
CA TRP A 1 6.02 2.13 -22.90
C TRP A 1 6.57 2.50 -21.53
N ILE A 2 6.16 1.86 -20.44
CA ILE A 2 6.81 2.00 -19.12
C ILE A 2 7.58 0.72 -18.83
N LYS A 3 8.84 0.84 -18.42
CA LYS A 3 9.66 -0.31 -18.00
C LYS A 3 9.29 -0.65 -16.56
N GLY A 4 8.98 -1.91 -16.28
CA GLY A 4 8.74 -2.36 -14.89
C GLY A 4 10.01 -2.25 -14.04
N GLY A 5 9.83 -2.00 -12.74
CA GLY A 5 10.91 -2.05 -11.74
C GLY A 5 11.29 -3.48 -11.36
N ASP A 6 12.32 -3.62 -10.52
CA ASP A 6 12.71 -4.92 -9.96
C ASP A 6 11.64 -5.41 -8.97
N GLN A 7 11.01 -6.54 -9.31
CA GLN A 7 9.94 -7.14 -8.51
C GLN A 7 10.45 -7.85 -7.24
N ARG A 8 11.77 -8.04 -7.10
CA ARG A 8 12.39 -8.72 -5.94
C ARG A 8 13.23 -7.77 -5.09
N ALA A 9 13.13 -6.47 -5.33
CA ALA A 9 13.76 -5.48 -4.47
C ALA A 9 13.29 -5.66 -3.02
N ILE A 10 14.21 -5.43 -2.07
CA ILE A 10 13.92 -5.53 -0.64
C ILE A 10 12.77 -4.59 -0.29
N CYS A 11 11.71 -5.14 0.28
CA CYS A 11 10.54 -4.40 0.73
C CYS A 11 10.75 -3.85 2.14
N ALA A 12 9.99 -2.82 2.50
CA ALA A 12 10.05 -2.26 3.86
C ALA A 12 9.65 -3.33 4.89
N ALA A 13 10.31 -3.32 6.05
CA ALA A 13 10.03 -4.27 7.13
C ALA A 13 8.58 -4.17 7.61
N GLY A 14 7.96 -5.31 7.93
CA GLY A 14 6.57 -5.40 8.39
C GLY A 14 5.51 -5.36 7.29
N THR A 15 5.91 -5.22 6.01
CA THR A 15 5.00 -5.35 4.87
C THR A 15 4.74 -6.83 4.55
N ASP A 16 3.60 -7.10 3.92
CA ASP A 16 3.27 -8.40 3.36
C ASP A 16 4.29 -8.86 2.30
N ALA A 17 4.73 -7.94 1.44
CA ALA A 17 5.72 -8.19 0.40
C ALA A 17 7.08 -8.62 0.98
N ALA A 18 7.50 -8.06 2.12
CA ALA A 18 8.74 -8.48 2.77
C ALA A 18 8.70 -9.96 3.19
N VAL A 19 7.64 -10.38 3.90
CA VAL A 19 7.53 -11.79 4.34
C VAL A 19 7.23 -12.76 3.19
N ASN A 20 6.63 -12.28 2.10
CA ASN A 20 6.48 -13.07 0.86
C ASN A 20 7.84 -13.38 0.23
N LEU A 21 8.77 -12.40 0.21
CA LEU A 21 10.13 -12.61 -0.28
C LEU A 21 10.94 -13.57 0.61
N ASP A 22 10.63 -13.63 1.90
CA ASP A 22 11.19 -14.59 2.87
C ASP A 22 10.59 -16.00 2.76
N GLY A 23 9.64 -16.21 1.84
CA GLY A 23 9.05 -17.52 1.55
C GLY A 23 7.83 -17.89 2.41
N TYR A 24 7.25 -16.94 3.14
CA TYR A 24 6.02 -17.15 3.90
C TYR A 24 4.78 -16.76 3.08
N ILE A 25 3.63 -17.33 3.45
CA ILE A 25 2.32 -16.82 3.00
C ILE A 25 1.89 -15.75 4.00
N SER A 26 1.75 -14.51 3.53
CA SER A 26 1.14 -13.43 4.31
C SER A 26 -0.38 -13.45 4.23
N VAL A 27 -1.02 -12.98 5.30
CA VAL A 27 -2.47 -12.72 5.34
C VAL A 27 -2.66 -11.32 5.89
N THR A 28 -3.14 -10.41 5.05
CA THR A 28 -3.40 -9.02 5.41
C THR A 28 -4.91 -8.79 5.51
N PRO A 29 -5.46 -8.58 6.72
CA PRO A 29 -6.86 -8.19 6.85
C PRO A 29 -7.08 -6.82 6.23
N MET A 30 -7.98 -6.73 5.24
CA MET A 30 -8.32 -5.47 4.58
C MET A 30 -9.73 -5.04 4.92
N ARG A 31 -9.93 -3.73 5.11
CA ARG A 31 -11.26 -3.12 5.18
C ARG A 31 -11.63 -2.63 3.78
N ALA A 32 -12.86 -2.90 3.35
CA ALA A 32 -13.40 -2.40 2.07
C ALA A 32 -13.88 -0.93 2.15
N ASP A 33 -13.21 -0.12 2.97
CA ASP A 33 -13.38 1.34 3.05
C ASP A 33 -12.01 1.94 2.71
N LEU A 34 -11.94 2.55 1.54
CA LEU A 34 -10.72 3.14 0.97
C LEU A 34 -10.57 4.62 1.35
N THR A 35 -11.47 5.13 2.20
CA THR A 35 -11.50 6.53 2.59
C THR A 35 -10.36 6.84 3.56
N ASP A 36 -9.50 7.79 3.19
CA ASP A 36 -8.57 8.39 4.14
C ASP A 36 -9.29 9.47 4.97
N HIS A 37 -9.92 9.02 6.05
CA HIS A 37 -10.66 9.89 6.97
C HIS A 37 -9.80 10.99 7.61
N ALA A 38 -8.48 10.80 7.70
CA ALA A 38 -7.58 11.79 8.30
C ALA A 38 -7.38 13.03 7.40
N ILE A 39 -7.54 12.86 6.09
CA ILE A 39 -7.26 13.90 5.10
C ILE A 39 -8.52 14.68 4.68
N MET A 40 -9.70 14.15 4.99
CA MET A 40 -10.99 14.70 4.55
C MET A 40 -11.16 16.19 4.85
N ASP A 41 -10.81 16.65 6.06
CA ASP A 41 -10.94 18.07 6.41
C ASP A 41 -10.02 18.97 5.59
N SER A 42 -8.79 18.53 5.32
CA SER A 42 -7.81 19.30 4.56
C SER A 42 -8.19 19.50 3.08
N LEU A 43 -9.02 18.59 2.54
CA LEU A 43 -9.43 18.58 1.13
C LEU A 43 -10.89 19.00 0.92
N LYS A 44 -11.59 19.57 1.91
CA LYS A 44 -13.02 19.96 1.73
C LYS A 44 -13.25 21.03 0.64
N GLY A 45 -12.25 21.82 0.28
CA GLY A 45 -12.39 22.98 -0.62
C GLY A 45 -11.69 22.85 -1.98
N ILE A 46 -11.12 21.70 -2.35
CA ILE A 46 -10.36 21.55 -3.62
C ILE A 46 -11.23 21.79 -4.86
N ASN A 47 -12.56 21.61 -4.75
CA ASN A 47 -13.48 21.74 -5.86
C ASN A 47 -14.50 22.89 -5.67
N SER A 48 -14.12 23.92 -4.89
CA SER A 48 -14.87 25.18 -4.70
C SER A 48 -14.31 26.31 -5.57
#